data_AF-A0A935ZI61-F1
#
_entry.id   AF-A0A935ZI61-F1
#
_cell.length_a   1.000
_cell.length_b   1.000
_cell.length_c   1.000
_cell.angle_alpha   90.00
_cell.angle_beta   90.00
_cell.angle_gamma   90.00
#
_symmetry.space_group_name_H-M   'P 1'
#
loop_
_entity.id
_entity.type
_entity.pdbx_description
1 polymer ?
#
loop_
_entity_poly.entity_id
_entity_poly.type
_entity_poly.pdbx_seq_one_letter_code
_entity_poly.pdbx_strand_id
1 'polypeptide(L)'
;MVALGQLAACADPVLVLGRAGSSGDSGVHSGAEVTSMGTVPDLPPFDACDPELGCQDKIDVLFVIDNSGTMGEEQLNLAKNFPLLVEQLQSLEDGHGNRVGADVNIMVTTTDVDNPSCHGAWVKPDYVPARGAPVSTPCTERIARFTGLGMPPPVVEQACTDVCAPALPVAPRDQFIHFDRDGDNVDAGDAAAALACVGPQGIDGCGYESPLEAMSQALNPAACWNDPARCDDPAWSWIEQPFLRDGAVLAIAIITDETDCSVRDFSIMTDPDFLEVNPVTDIRSPSSALCWHAGARCDDLDPATGVYAQCVQSNHDDDGSEDVADDRAVLQPVSRYARLLHSLRDQGREVIMLGILGVPEVTEHAALPPYEPVAGGVAALEYRGWRDPEYPVGDVLPDEWADGVDAAYKQFEFGIGPGCTGYDDATGVFTGQAIADVRIRSVCESLNTADDPSTPAIDETRVRCCIESICDDDFSAAIGCLTGLIQTAVTPVG
;
A
#
# COMPACT_ATOMS: atom_id res chain seq x y z
N MET A 1 51.17 -11.87 14.35
CA MET A 1 51.44 -13.21 14.90
C MET A 1 50.12 -13.74 15.43
N VAL A 2 49.60 -14.81 14.81
CA VAL A 2 48.49 -15.70 15.26
C VAL A 2 47.08 -15.06 15.30
N ALA A 3 46.03 -15.55 14.65
CA ALA A 3 45.83 -16.66 13.71
C ALA A 3 44.51 -16.46 12.93
N LEU A 4 44.53 -16.85 11.65
CA LEU A 4 43.38 -17.08 10.78
C LEU A 4 42.65 -18.36 11.20
N GLY A 5 41.32 -18.29 11.31
CA GLY A 5 40.43 -19.42 11.63
C GLY A 5 39.43 -19.69 10.50
N GLN A 6 39.80 -20.68 9.69
CA GLN A 6 39.06 -21.54 8.76
C GLN A 6 37.55 -21.35 8.49
N LEU A 7 37.28 -21.22 7.19
CA LEU A 7 36.10 -21.62 6.43
C LEU A 7 35.61 -23.06 6.76
N ALA A 8 34.30 -23.21 6.94
CA ALA A 8 33.54 -24.46 6.77
C ALA A 8 32.23 -24.07 6.06
N ALA A 9 32.11 -24.32 4.76
CA ALA A 9 31.61 -25.55 4.13
C ALA A 9 30.10 -25.47 3.87
N CYS A 10 29.78 -25.24 2.60
CA CYS A 10 28.45 -25.23 1.98
C CYS A 10 27.69 -26.54 2.24
N ALA A 11 26.38 -26.44 2.46
CA ALA A 11 25.45 -27.55 2.28
C ALA A 11 24.67 -27.29 0.98
N ASP A 12 24.80 -28.23 0.04
CA ASP A 12 24.12 -28.24 -1.26
C ASP A 12 22.61 -28.48 -1.15
N PRO A 13 21.82 -28.04 -2.15
CA PRO A 13 20.35 -28.17 -2.17
C PRO A 13 19.89 -29.60 -2.52
N VAL A 14 18.80 -30.04 -1.88
CA VAL A 14 18.17 -31.33 -2.15
C VAL A 14 17.33 -31.27 -3.44
N LEU A 15 17.73 -32.10 -4.39
CA LEU A 15 17.08 -32.39 -5.66
C LEU A 15 15.84 -33.29 -5.42
N VAL A 16 14.63 -32.81 -5.71
CA VAL A 16 13.42 -33.66 -5.71
C VAL A 16 13.18 -34.21 -7.12
N LEU A 17 13.47 -35.49 -7.31
CA LEU A 17 13.14 -36.26 -8.51
C LEU A 17 11.71 -36.80 -8.41
N GLY A 18 10.87 -36.43 -9.38
CA GLY A 18 9.55 -37.02 -9.58
C GLY A 18 9.62 -38.48 -10.05
N ARG A 19 8.59 -39.27 -9.70
CA ARG A 19 8.30 -40.53 -10.37
C ARG A 19 6.79 -40.79 -10.43
N ALA A 20 6.33 -40.98 -11.66
CA ALA A 20 4.98 -41.40 -12.02
C ALA A 20 4.73 -42.88 -11.69
N GLY A 21 3.45 -43.21 -11.46
CA GLY A 21 2.95 -44.58 -11.40
C GLY A 21 1.43 -44.62 -11.57
N SER A 22 0.96 -45.01 -12.75
CA SER A 22 -0.46 -45.20 -13.12
C SER A 22 -0.98 -46.62 -12.81
N SER A 23 -2.27 -46.74 -12.53
CA SER A 23 -3.24 -47.82 -12.89
C SER A 23 -4.38 -47.76 -11.86
N GLY A 24 -5.69 -47.74 -12.16
CA GLY A 24 -6.45 -48.13 -13.33
C GLY A 24 -7.22 -49.42 -13.01
N ASP A 25 -8.51 -49.34 -12.62
CA ASP A 25 -9.55 -50.29 -13.04
C ASP A 25 -10.97 -49.82 -12.69
N SER A 26 -11.92 -50.32 -13.48
CA SER A 26 -13.31 -49.94 -13.68
C SER A 26 -14.26 -50.86 -12.91
N GLY A 27 -15.49 -50.42 -12.62
CA GLY A 27 -16.52 -51.30 -12.08
C GLY A 27 -17.91 -50.65 -11.98
N VAL A 28 -18.71 -50.81 -13.03
CA VAL A 28 -20.16 -50.54 -13.04
C VAL A 28 -20.89 -51.81 -12.60
N HIS A 29 -21.84 -51.71 -11.65
CA HIS A 29 -23.05 -52.54 -11.67
C HIS A 29 -24.21 -51.96 -10.83
N SER A 30 -25.38 -52.10 -11.45
CA SER A 30 -26.78 -51.80 -11.11
C SER A 30 -27.33 -52.25 -9.74
N GLY A 31 -28.09 -51.34 -9.10
CA GLY A 31 -29.52 -51.46 -8.78
C GLY A 31 -30.02 -52.47 -7.74
N ALA A 32 -30.51 -51.97 -6.59
CA ALA A 32 -31.67 -52.50 -5.85
C ALA A 32 -32.17 -51.49 -4.79
N GLU A 33 -33.46 -51.17 -4.81
CA GLU A 33 -34.18 -50.44 -3.75
C GLU A 33 -34.39 -51.31 -2.50
N VAL A 34 -34.14 -50.77 -1.29
CA VAL A 34 -34.95 -51.04 -0.08
C VAL A 34 -34.94 -49.79 0.83
N THR A 35 -36.13 -49.42 1.27
CA THR A 35 -36.54 -48.34 2.18
C THR A 35 -35.96 -48.41 3.60
N SER A 36 -35.65 -47.23 4.19
CA SER A 36 -36.13 -46.75 5.52
C SER A 36 -35.09 -46.04 6.41
N MET A 37 -35.33 -44.74 6.60
CA MET A 37 -35.06 -43.87 7.77
C MET A 37 -33.61 -43.47 8.16
N GLY A 38 -33.26 -42.21 7.80
CA GLY A 38 -32.67 -41.24 8.73
C GLY A 38 -31.27 -40.69 8.41
N THR A 39 -31.19 -39.37 8.14
CA THR A 39 -30.04 -38.42 8.26
C THR A 39 -28.83 -38.67 7.33
N VAL A 40 -28.34 -37.76 6.47
CA VAL A 40 -28.22 -36.28 6.43
C VAL A 40 -28.15 -35.87 4.93
N PRO A 41 -28.77 -34.78 4.45
CA PRO A 41 -28.49 -34.27 3.10
C PRO A 41 -27.07 -33.70 2.99
N ASP A 42 -26.44 -33.98 1.85
CA ASP A 42 -25.21 -33.39 1.32
C ASP A 42 -25.07 -31.88 1.60
N LEU A 43 -23.84 -31.52 2.02
CA LEU A 43 -23.14 -30.24 1.93
C LEU A 43 -23.89 -28.96 2.38
N PRO A 44 -23.29 -28.13 3.26
CA PRO A 44 -23.84 -26.79 3.49
C PRO A 44 -23.86 -26.01 2.17
N PRO A 45 -24.93 -25.25 1.89
CA PRO A 45 -24.98 -24.38 0.73
C PRO A 45 -23.90 -23.30 0.88
N PHE A 46 -23.33 -22.90 -0.26
CA PHE A 46 -22.60 -21.63 -0.40
C PHE A 46 -23.35 -20.53 0.35
N ASP A 47 -22.63 -19.73 1.16
CA ASP A 47 -23.18 -18.56 1.82
C ASP A 47 -23.94 -17.73 0.80
N ALA A 48 -25.25 -17.71 0.94
CA ALA A 48 -26.13 -17.01 0.04
C ALA A 48 -25.96 -15.53 0.30
N CYS A 49 -25.31 -14.84 -0.63
CA CYS A 49 -25.44 -13.40 -0.81
C CYS A 49 -26.91 -12.99 -0.63
N ASP A 50 -27.14 -11.78 -0.08
CA ASP A 50 -28.48 -11.22 -0.03
C ASP A 50 -29.09 -11.24 -1.45
N PRO A 51 -30.30 -11.82 -1.64
CA PRO A 51 -30.89 -11.94 -2.96
C PRO A 51 -31.38 -10.60 -3.56
N GLU A 52 -31.48 -9.54 -2.76
CA GLU A 52 -31.80 -8.17 -3.19
C GLU A 52 -30.54 -7.29 -3.33
N LEU A 53 -29.50 -7.50 -2.54
CA LEU A 53 -28.25 -6.70 -2.53
C LEU A 53 -27.02 -7.42 -3.15
N GLY A 54 -27.08 -8.71 -3.45
CA GLY A 54 -25.86 -9.49 -3.73
C GLY A 54 -24.94 -9.56 -2.50
N CYS A 55 -23.66 -9.92 -2.69
CA CYS A 55 -22.65 -9.88 -1.62
C CYS A 55 -22.05 -8.46 -1.46
N GLN A 56 -22.84 -7.41 -1.76
CA GLN A 56 -22.40 -6.01 -1.73
C GLN A 56 -22.18 -5.49 -0.30
N ASP A 57 -22.55 -6.24 0.72
CA ASP A 57 -22.27 -5.93 2.11
C ASP A 57 -20.84 -6.28 2.55
N LYS A 58 -20.14 -7.16 1.82
CA LYS A 58 -18.76 -7.57 2.14
C LYS A 58 -17.73 -6.58 1.62
N ILE A 59 -16.83 -6.13 2.49
CA ILE A 59 -15.80 -5.14 2.18
C ILE A 59 -14.46 -5.60 2.74
N ASP A 60 -13.47 -5.78 1.87
CA ASP A 60 -12.08 -6.08 2.24
C ASP A 60 -11.25 -4.82 2.04
N VAL A 61 -10.71 -4.24 3.11
CA VAL A 61 -9.88 -3.04 3.09
C VAL A 61 -8.42 -3.43 3.35
N LEU A 62 -7.53 -3.11 2.41
CA LEU A 62 -6.09 -3.32 2.55
C LEU A 62 -5.40 -1.97 2.73
N PHE A 63 -4.72 -1.77 3.86
CA PHE A 63 -3.78 -0.66 4.07
C PHE A 63 -2.36 -1.14 3.81
N VAL A 64 -1.66 -0.47 2.88
CA VAL A 64 -0.22 -0.59 2.64
C VAL A 64 0.41 0.71 3.10
N ILE A 65 1.07 0.66 4.27
CA ILE A 65 1.57 1.86 4.94
C ILE A 65 3.09 1.87 4.87
N ASP A 66 3.62 2.97 4.37
CA ASP A 66 5.04 3.24 4.34
C ASP A 66 5.63 3.31 5.75
N ASN A 67 6.72 2.57 5.96
CA ASN A 67 7.44 2.52 7.22
C ASN A 67 8.84 3.17 7.17
N SER A 68 9.07 4.05 6.19
CA SER A 68 10.28 4.86 6.04
C SER A 68 10.47 5.83 7.22
N GLY A 69 11.67 6.43 7.29
CA GLY A 69 12.10 7.27 8.41
C GLY A 69 11.28 8.56 8.60
N THR A 70 10.63 9.04 7.54
CA THR A 70 9.92 10.32 7.48
C THR A 70 8.44 10.21 7.81
N MET A 71 7.86 9.01 7.70
CA MET A 71 6.42 8.72 7.84
C MET A 71 5.80 8.88 9.23
N GLY A 72 6.52 9.42 10.21
CA GLY A 72 6.07 9.46 11.60
C GLY A 72 4.82 10.30 11.83
N GLU A 73 4.76 11.48 11.21
CA GLU A 73 3.66 12.44 11.40
C GLU A 73 2.43 12.02 10.57
N GLU A 74 2.67 11.53 9.36
CA GLU A 74 1.69 11.01 8.42
C GLU A 74 0.97 9.79 9.00
N GLN A 75 1.70 8.85 9.60
CA GLN A 75 1.11 7.69 10.28
C GLN A 75 0.24 8.11 11.49
N LEU A 76 0.65 9.16 12.22
CA LEU A 76 -0.16 9.71 13.31
C LEU A 76 -1.46 10.34 12.79
N ASN A 77 -1.39 11.13 11.72
CA ASN A 77 -2.55 11.80 11.13
C ASN A 77 -3.53 10.79 10.51
N LEU A 78 -3.01 9.73 9.89
CA LEU A 78 -3.80 8.58 9.45
C LEU A 78 -4.48 7.90 10.64
N ALA A 79 -3.74 7.62 11.71
CA ALA A 79 -4.28 6.88 12.85
C ALA A 79 -5.38 7.64 13.61
N LYS A 80 -5.28 8.97 13.70
CA LYS A 80 -6.33 9.84 14.26
C LYS A 80 -7.64 9.77 13.47
N ASN A 81 -7.59 9.41 12.19
CA ASN A 81 -8.74 9.38 11.29
C ASN A 81 -9.41 8.00 11.15
N PHE A 82 -8.82 6.93 11.70
CA PHE A 82 -9.47 5.61 11.69
C PHE A 82 -10.83 5.51 12.39
N PRO A 83 -11.10 6.24 13.49
CA PRO A 83 -12.45 6.29 14.05
C PRO A 83 -13.50 6.79 13.05
N LEU A 84 -13.17 7.81 12.25
CA LEU A 84 -14.04 8.31 11.19
C LEU A 84 -14.28 7.25 10.11
N LEU A 85 -13.22 6.52 9.71
CA LEU A 85 -13.34 5.44 8.73
C LEU A 85 -14.30 4.36 9.20
N VAL A 86 -14.12 3.85 10.42
CA VAL A 86 -15.00 2.80 10.97
C VAL A 86 -16.44 3.30 11.10
N GLU A 87 -16.64 4.54 11.57
CA GLU A 87 -17.97 5.16 11.65
C GLU A 87 -18.67 5.22 10.27
N GLN A 88 -17.93 5.64 9.24
CA GLN A 88 -18.45 5.78 7.88
C GLN A 88 -18.77 4.41 7.26
N LEU A 89 -17.90 3.40 7.46
CA LEU A 89 -18.15 2.02 7.00
C LEU A 89 -19.40 1.41 7.65
N GLN A 90 -19.59 1.63 8.96
CA GLN A 90 -20.78 1.19 9.69
C GLN A 90 -22.05 1.97 9.29
N SER A 91 -21.87 3.15 8.70
CA SER A 91 -22.94 4.05 8.29
C SER A 91 -23.34 3.94 6.82
N LEU A 92 -22.71 3.06 6.04
CA LEU A 92 -23.05 2.82 4.64
C LEU A 92 -24.54 2.50 4.47
N GLU A 93 -25.13 3.07 3.42
CA GLU A 93 -26.56 2.94 3.12
C GLU A 93 -26.78 2.28 1.76
N ASP A 94 -27.90 1.58 1.59
CA ASP A 94 -28.32 1.04 0.30
C ASP A 94 -28.99 2.14 -0.56
N GLY A 95 -29.37 1.81 -1.81
CA GLY A 95 -30.07 2.75 -2.70
C GLY A 95 -31.44 3.24 -2.20
N HIS A 96 -31.94 2.70 -1.09
CA HIS A 96 -33.19 3.06 -0.43
C HIS A 96 -32.96 3.82 0.91
N GLY A 97 -31.71 4.09 1.28
CA GLY A 97 -31.34 4.77 2.52
C GLY A 97 -31.37 3.88 3.76
N ASN A 98 -31.39 2.54 3.62
CA ASN A 98 -31.28 1.63 4.76
C ASN A 98 -29.81 1.30 5.03
N ARG A 99 -29.45 1.08 6.29
CA ARG A 99 -28.11 0.60 6.65
C ARG A 99 -27.83 -0.76 6.01
N VAL A 100 -26.76 -0.82 5.23
CA VAL A 100 -26.23 -2.06 4.62
C VAL A 100 -25.86 -3.04 5.72
N GLY A 101 -25.22 -2.54 6.79
CA GLY A 101 -24.67 -3.39 7.83
C GLY A 101 -23.47 -4.16 7.31
N ALA A 102 -22.48 -3.41 6.82
CA ALA A 102 -21.31 -3.94 6.15
C ALA A 102 -20.56 -4.98 7.00
N ASP A 103 -20.13 -6.05 6.32
CA ASP A 103 -19.27 -7.12 6.82
C ASP A 103 -17.83 -6.81 6.36
N VAL A 104 -17.01 -6.26 7.27
CA VAL A 104 -15.73 -5.64 6.93
C VAL A 104 -14.55 -6.45 7.44
N ASN A 105 -13.56 -6.69 6.57
CA ASN A 105 -12.22 -7.11 6.94
C ASN A 105 -11.23 -5.97 6.65
N ILE A 106 -10.38 -5.62 7.61
CA ILE A 106 -9.31 -4.63 7.43
C ILE A 106 -7.96 -5.29 7.70
N MET A 107 -7.13 -5.37 6.67
CA MET A 107 -5.77 -5.86 6.71
C MET A 107 -4.79 -4.68 6.61
N VAL A 108 -3.77 -4.68 7.45
CA VAL A 108 -2.67 -3.70 7.41
C VAL A 108 -1.37 -4.44 7.10
N THR A 109 -0.55 -3.87 6.22
CA THR A 109 0.81 -4.33 5.93
C THR A 109 1.73 -3.13 5.70
N THR A 110 3.02 -3.40 5.53
CA THR A 110 4.01 -2.36 5.24
C THR A 110 4.50 -2.44 3.79
N THR A 111 5.19 -1.40 3.34
CA THR A 111 5.86 -1.31 2.03
C THR A 111 7.16 -2.13 1.94
N ASP A 112 7.58 -2.76 3.05
CA ASP A 112 8.83 -3.51 3.15
C ASP A 112 8.72 -4.92 2.54
N VAL A 113 9.40 -5.10 1.39
CA VAL A 113 9.49 -6.37 0.66
C VAL A 113 10.89 -6.98 0.65
N ASP A 114 11.75 -6.62 1.62
CA ASP A 114 13.11 -7.16 1.81
C ASP A 114 14.12 -6.75 0.73
N ASN A 115 14.30 -5.44 0.51
CA ASN A 115 15.38 -4.98 -0.37
C ASN A 115 16.76 -5.32 0.24
N PRO A 116 17.60 -6.15 -0.41
CA PRO A 116 18.89 -6.58 0.16
C PRO A 116 19.86 -5.43 0.44
N SER A 117 19.71 -4.29 -0.24
CA SER A 117 20.53 -3.09 -0.01
C SER A 117 20.29 -2.46 1.37
N CYS A 118 19.16 -2.79 2.01
CA CYS A 118 18.85 -2.36 3.36
C CYS A 118 19.43 -3.28 4.44
N HIS A 119 20.04 -4.42 4.07
CA HIS A 119 20.65 -5.33 5.04
C HIS A 119 21.97 -4.76 5.56
N GLY A 120 22.14 -4.72 6.88
CA GLY A 120 23.36 -4.18 7.48
C GLY A 120 23.39 -4.24 9.01
N ALA A 121 24.45 -3.70 9.59
CA ALA A 121 24.63 -3.67 11.05
C ALA A 121 23.68 -2.72 11.79
N TRP A 122 23.02 -1.81 11.06
CA TRP A 122 22.04 -0.84 11.53
C TRP A 122 20.61 -1.40 11.57
N VAL A 123 20.35 -2.50 10.87
CA VAL A 123 19.06 -3.20 10.91
C VAL A 123 18.85 -3.77 12.32
N LYS A 124 17.63 -3.66 12.84
CA LYS A 124 17.31 -4.21 14.17
C LYS A 124 17.45 -5.74 14.17
N PRO A 125 17.97 -6.37 15.23
CA PRO A 125 18.21 -7.82 15.25
C PRO A 125 16.97 -8.69 15.03
N ASP A 126 15.79 -8.15 15.30
CA ASP A 126 14.47 -8.76 15.14
C ASP A 126 13.75 -8.29 13.86
N TYR A 127 14.44 -7.64 12.93
CA TYR A 127 13.89 -7.23 11.65
C TYR A 127 13.35 -8.43 10.86
N VAL A 128 12.09 -8.32 10.46
CA VAL A 128 11.42 -9.24 9.55
C VAL A 128 10.58 -8.39 8.60
N PRO A 129 10.86 -8.44 7.28
CA PRO A 129 10.09 -7.70 6.29
C PRO A 129 8.67 -8.26 6.21
N ALA A 130 7.66 -7.39 6.11
CA ALA A 130 6.27 -7.84 6.03
C ALA A 130 5.99 -8.62 4.75
N ARG A 131 6.57 -8.19 3.61
CA ARG A 131 6.36 -8.80 2.28
C ARG A 131 4.87 -9.00 1.95
N GLY A 132 4.04 -8.00 2.28
CA GLY A 132 2.59 -8.04 2.11
C GLY A 132 1.83 -8.90 3.12
N ALA A 133 2.50 -9.52 4.09
CA ALA A 133 1.82 -10.25 5.17
C ALA A 133 1.08 -9.32 6.12
N PRO A 134 -0.02 -9.78 6.75
CA PRO A 134 -0.77 -8.96 7.70
C PRO A 134 0.05 -8.67 8.95
N VAL A 135 0.08 -7.41 9.35
CA VAL A 135 0.57 -6.94 10.65
C VAL A 135 -0.65 -6.67 11.51
N SER A 136 -0.93 -7.55 12.48
CA SER A 136 -2.10 -7.44 13.36
C SER A 136 -1.75 -7.11 14.82
N THR A 137 -0.45 -7.09 15.16
CA THR A 137 0.01 -6.74 16.50
C THR A 137 -0.05 -5.23 16.72
N PRO A 138 -0.46 -4.76 17.91
CA PRO A 138 -0.55 -3.34 18.21
C PRO A 138 0.84 -2.70 18.19
N CYS A 139 0.92 -1.44 17.74
CA CYS A 139 2.16 -0.69 17.59
C CYS A 139 2.96 -0.57 18.91
N THR A 140 2.30 -0.66 20.07
CA THR A 140 2.93 -0.59 21.39
C THR A 140 3.78 -1.81 21.72
N GLU A 141 3.46 -2.98 21.15
CA GLU A 141 4.32 -4.18 21.22
C GLU A 141 5.54 -4.05 20.30
N ARG A 142 5.43 -3.16 19.30
CA ARG A 142 6.44 -2.87 18.29
C ARG A 142 7.07 -1.49 18.49
N ILE A 143 7.03 -0.92 19.69
CA ILE A 143 7.37 0.50 19.89
C ILE A 143 8.80 0.84 19.45
N ALA A 144 9.72 -0.14 19.53
CA ALA A 144 11.08 0.02 19.05
C ALA A 144 11.17 0.35 17.54
N ARG A 145 10.14 0.05 16.74
CA ARG A 145 10.02 0.39 15.32
C ARG A 145 9.84 1.89 15.07
N PHE A 146 9.47 2.66 16.08
CA PHE A 146 9.33 4.12 16.00
C PHE A 146 10.64 4.86 16.30
N THR A 147 11.76 4.13 16.35
CA THR A 147 13.11 4.69 16.29
C THR A 147 13.70 4.35 14.93
N GLY A 148 13.82 5.35 14.07
CA GLY A 148 14.26 5.16 12.70
C GLY A 148 15.76 4.89 12.58
N LEU A 149 16.20 4.82 11.32
CA LEU A 149 17.61 4.62 10.97
C LEU A 149 18.32 5.98 10.91
N GLY A 150 19.62 6.00 11.22
CA GLY A 150 20.43 7.23 11.17
C GLY A 150 21.19 7.54 12.46
N MET A 151 21.94 8.64 12.45
CA MET A 151 22.79 9.08 13.57
C MET A 151 22.75 10.62 13.71
N PRO A 152 22.08 11.17 14.75
CA PRO A 152 21.22 10.46 15.70
C PRO A 152 19.97 9.88 15.01
N PRO A 153 19.42 8.76 15.51
CA PRO A 153 18.20 8.20 14.92
C PRO A 153 17.00 9.08 15.26
N PRO A 154 16.06 9.32 14.31
CA PRO A 154 14.79 9.95 14.63
C PRO A 154 13.97 9.04 15.56
N VAL A 155 13.23 9.63 16.49
CA VAL A 155 12.38 8.90 17.45
C VAL A 155 11.01 9.56 17.48
N VAL A 156 9.99 8.83 17.03
CA VAL A 156 8.61 9.32 16.89
C VAL A 156 7.63 8.31 17.51
N GLU A 157 7.91 7.89 18.74
CA GLU A 157 7.06 6.94 19.48
C GLU A 157 5.63 7.47 19.67
N GLN A 158 5.44 8.78 19.65
CA GLN A 158 4.16 9.48 19.75
C GLN A 158 3.19 9.08 18.65
N ALA A 159 3.70 8.75 17.45
CA ALA A 159 2.87 8.24 16.35
C ALA A 159 2.08 6.98 16.73
N CYS A 160 2.61 6.20 17.69
CA CYS A 160 1.90 5.09 18.31
C CYS A 160 1.22 5.48 19.62
N THR A 161 1.94 6.10 20.57
CA THR A 161 1.44 6.23 21.94
C THR A 161 0.28 7.22 22.10
N ASP A 162 0.11 8.14 21.16
CA ASP A 162 -0.97 9.14 21.22
C ASP A 162 -2.31 8.56 20.77
N VAL A 163 -2.30 7.48 19.98
CA VAL A 163 -3.48 6.81 19.42
C VAL A 163 -3.72 5.43 20.04
N CYS A 164 -2.68 4.79 20.58
CA CYS A 164 -2.73 3.47 21.18
C CYS A 164 -2.18 3.49 22.61
N ALA A 165 -3.07 3.38 23.60
CA ALA A 165 -2.68 3.45 25.01
C ALA A 165 -1.87 2.20 25.43
N PRO A 166 -0.60 2.33 25.87
CA PRO A 166 0.23 1.17 26.23
C PRO A 166 -0.29 0.32 27.39
N ALA A 167 -1.13 0.89 28.26
CA ALA A 167 -1.71 0.17 29.38
C ALA A 167 -2.84 -0.79 28.98
N LEU A 168 -3.46 -0.55 27.83
CA LEU A 168 -4.60 -1.29 27.30
C LEU A 168 -4.54 -1.29 25.77
N PRO A 169 -3.53 -1.94 25.16
CA PRO A 169 -3.47 -2.05 23.70
C PRO A 169 -4.66 -2.87 23.20
N VAL A 170 -5.23 -2.43 22.09
CA VAL A 170 -6.37 -3.09 21.44
C VAL A 170 -5.88 -3.69 20.13
N ALA A 171 -6.21 -4.96 19.89
CA ALA A 171 -5.81 -5.69 18.70
C ALA A 171 -6.90 -6.71 18.30
N PRO A 172 -6.96 -7.11 17.03
CA PRO A 172 -7.83 -8.20 16.61
C PRO A 172 -7.33 -9.54 17.18
N ARG A 173 -8.28 -10.47 17.37
CA ARG A 173 -7.98 -11.86 17.73
C ARG A 173 -7.53 -12.72 16.54
N ASP A 174 -7.55 -12.15 15.34
CA ASP A 174 -7.18 -12.81 14.08
C ASP A 174 -6.13 -11.96 13.32
N GLN A 175 -5.74 -12.40 12.11
CA GLN A 175 -4.76 -11.70 11.27
C GLN A 175 -5.26 -10.38 10.65
N PHE A 176 -6.56 -10.12 10.68
CA PHE A 176 -7.17 -8.85 10.25
C PHE A 176 -8.21 -8.38 11.26
N ILE A 177 -8.54 -7.09 11.23
CA ILE A 177 -9.66 -6.55 12.01
C ILE A 177 -10.95 -6.88 11.28
N HIS A 178 -11.91 -7.47 11.99
CA HIS A 178 -13.19 -7.84 11.43
C HIS A 178 -14.32 -7.28 12.27
N PHE A 179 -15.33 -6.70 11.61
CA PHE A 179 -16.56 -6.26 12.26
C PHE A 179 -17.75 -6.30 11.28
N ASP A 180 -18.92 -6.59 11.84
CA ASP A 180 -20.18 -6.66 11.13
C ASP A 180 -21.36 -6.23 12.05
N ARG A 181 -22.59 -6.67 11.73
CA ARG A 181 -23.78 -6.38 12.55
C ARG A 181 -23.84 -7.21 13.84
N ASP A 182 -23.18 -8.35 13.89
CA ASP A 182 -23.21 -9.32 14.98
C ASP A 182 -22.09 -9.09 15.99
N GLY A 183 -21.02 -8.39 15.60
CA GLY A 183 -20.00 -7.87 16.50
C GLY A 183 -18.66 -7.63 15.81
N ASP A 184 -17.57 -7.80 16.55
CA ASP A 184 -16.22 -7.69 16.03
C ASP A 184 -15.30 -8.78 16.60
N ASN A 185 -14.15 -8.97 15.95
CA ASN A 185 -13.11 -9.87 16.41
C ASN A 185 -12.12 -9.22 17.40
N VAL A 186 -12.44 -8.05 17.94
CA VAL A 186 -11.53 -7.22 18.74
C VAL A 186 -11.80 -7.36 20.23
N ASP A 187 -10.74 -7.40 21.02
CA ASP A 187 -10.87 -7.39 22.47
C ASP A 187 -11.45 -6.04 22.95
N ALA A 188 -12.52 -6.10 23.76
CA ALA A 188 -13.33 -4.96 24.23
C ALA A 188 -14.31 -4.33 23.22
N GLY A 189 -14.40 -4.83 21.98
CA GLY A 189 -15.46 -4.44 21.05
C GLY A 189 -15.26 -3.07 20.37
N ASP A 190 -14.01 -2.70 20.08
CA ASP A 190 -13.65 -1.39 19.53
C ASP A 190 -12.72 -1.54 18.32
N ALA A 191 -13.31 -1.82 17.15
CA ALA A 191 -12.58 -1.94 15.89
C ALA A 191 -11.83 -0.66 15.50
N ALA A 192 -12.33 0.51 15.87
CA ALA A 192 -11.65 1.78 15.63
C ALA A 192 -10.37 1.89 16.47
N ALA A 193 -10.44 1.55 17.76
CA ALA A 193 -9.26 1.50 18.62
C ALA A 193 -8.26 0.42 18.18
N ALA A 194 -8.73 -0.75 17.72
CA ALA A 194 -7.83 -1.75 17.14
C ALA A 194 -7.09 -1.21 15.91
N LEU A 195 -7.80 -0.54 14.99
CA LEU A 195 -7.17 0.00 13.79
C LEU A 195 -6.21 1.14 14.12
N ALA A 196 -6.54 2.01 15.09
CA ALA A 196 -5.63 3.02 15.63
C ALA A 196 -4.37 2.42 16.28
N CYS A 197 -4.48 1.25 16.90
CA CYS A 197 -3.34 0.54 17.46
C CYS A 197 -2.53 -0.23 16.42
N VAL A 198 -3.17 -0.81 15.40
CA VAL A 198 -2.52 -1.65 14.39
C VAL A 198 -1.91 -0.81 13.26
N GLY A 199 -2.56 0.29 12.88
CA GLY A 199 -2.22 1.10 11.71
C GLY A 199 -0.81 1.69 11.72
N PRO A 200 -0.32 2.32 12.80
CA PRO A 200 1.05 2.79 12.88
C PRO A 200 2.06 1.64 12.71
N GLN A 201 2.86 1.69 11.63
CA GLN A 201 3.80 0.64 11.21
C GLN A 201 5.23 0.85 11.74
N GLY A 202 5.60 2.05 12.16
CA GLY A 202 6.96 2.40 12.57
C GLY A 202 7.70 3.14 11.45
N ILE A 203 8.92 3.59 11.75
CA ILE A 203 9.76 4.44 10.89
C ILE A 203 11.18 3.88 10.71
N ASP A 204 11.36 2.57 10.95
CA ASP A 204 12.64 1.87 10.83
C ASP A 204 12.76 1.02 9.55
N GLY A 205 11.86 1.26 8.60
CA GLY A 205 11.80 0.62 7.30
C GLY A 205 12.96 0.96 6.39
N CYS A 206 12.92 0.34 5.23
CA CYS A 206 13.94 0.48 4.21
C CYS A 206 13.54 1.63 3.29
N GLY A 207 14.33 2.70 3.17
CA GLY A 207 14.04 3.81 2.24
C GLY A 207 14.05 3.47 0.74
N TYR A 208 13.98 2.18 0.38
CA TYR A 208 13.61 1.71 -0.95
C TYR A 208 12.23 1.07 -0.85
N GLU A 209 11.23 1.90 -0.58
CA GLU A 209 9.89 1.42 -0.27
C GLU A 209 9.21 0.82 -1.49
N SER A 210 8.53 -0.32 -1.33
CA SER A 210 7.94 -1.08 -2.45
C SER A 210 6.42 -1.23 -2.32
N PRO A 211 5.64 -0.13 -2.27
CA PRO A 211 4.21 -0.16 -2.06
C PRO A 211 3.45 -1.02 -3.07
N LEU A 212 3.81 -0.98 -4.36
CA LEU A 212 3.11 -1.78 -5.37
C LEU A 212 3.41 -3.28 -5.22
N GLU A 213 4.65 -3.65 -4.91
CA GLU A 213 4.98 -5.05 -4.65
C GLU A 213 4.35 -5.55 -3.35
N ALA A 214 4.36 -4.77 -2.29
CA ALA A 214 3.69 -5.11 -1.03
C ALA A 214 2.18 -5.32 -1.24
N MET A 215 1.51 -4.42 -1.96
CA MET A 215 0.12 -4.59 -2.38
C MET A 215 -0.07 -5.91 -3.14
N SER A 216 0.79 -6.19 -4.13
CA SER A 216 0.69 -7.41 -4.92
C SER A 216 0.88 -8.68 -4.10
N GLN A 217 1.75 -8.68 -3.09
CA GLN A 217 1.99 -9.84 -2.23
C GLN A 217 0.84 -10.01 -1.24
N ALA A 218 0.31 -8.93 -0.68
CA ALA A 218 -0.87 -8.95 0.18
C ALA A 218 -2.10 -9.52 -0.53
N LEU A 219 -2.26 -9.20 -1.82
CA LEU A 219 -3.36 -9.68 -2.66
C LEU A 219 -3.08 -11.02 -3.36
N ASN A 220 -1.94 -11.65 -3.13
CA ASN A 220 -1.59 -12.92 -3.77
C ASN A 220 -2.60 -14.01 -3.35
N PRO A 221 -3.38 -14.60 -4.27
CA PRO A 221 -4.38 -15.60 -3.93
C PRO A 221 -3.80 -16.88 -3.32
N ALA A 222 -2.50 -17.15 -3.50
CA ALA A 222 -1.82 -18.31 -2.93
C ALA A 222 -1.17 -18.02 -1.56
N ALA A 223 -1.21 -16.77 -1.07
CA ALA A 223 -0.69 -16.45 0.25
C ALA A 223 -1.52 -17.13 1.34
N CYS A 224 -0.90 -17.49 2.47
CA CYS A 224 -1.57 -18.20 3.55
C CYS A 224 -2.80 -17.47 4.11
N TRP A 225 -2.78 -16.14 4.13
CA TRP A 225 -3.93 -15.33 4.57
C TRP A 225 -5.02 -15.18 3.49
N ASN A 226 -4.82 -15.68 2.27
CA ASN A 226 -5.82 -15.68 1.19
C ASN A 226 -6.25 -17.11 0.76
N ASP A 227 -5.43 -18.13 1.01
CA ASP A 227 -5.77 -19.55 0.83
C ASP A 227 -5.30 -20.40 2.03
N PRO A 228 -5.90 -20.17 3.22
CA PRO A 228 -5.50 -20.89 4.44
C PRO A 228 -5.67 -22.40 4.32
N ALA A 229 -6.62 -22.86 3.48
CA ALA A 229 -6.86 -24.27 3.23
C ALA A 229 -5.68 -24.99 2.54
N ARG A 230 -4.82 -24.26 1.84
CA ARG A 230 -3.61 -24.79 1.17
C ARG A 230 -2.31 -24.28 1.80
N CYS A 231 -2.38 -23.51 2.88
CA CYS A 231 -1.21 -23.01 3.57
C CYS A 231 -0.43 -24.15 4.23
N ASP A 232 0.87 -24.24 3.95
CA ASP A 232 1.81 -25.18 4.57
C ASP A 232 2.84 -24.49 5.50
N ASP A 233 2.80 -23.17 5.62
CA ASP A 233 3.64 -22.41 6.53
C ASP A 233 3.11 -22.51 7.98
N PRO A 234 3.88 -23.10 8.93
CA PRO A 234 3.48 -23.21 10.32
C PRO A 234 3.25 -21.86 11.01
N ALA A 235 3.84 -20.77 10.51
CA ALA A 235 3.60 -19.43 11.05
C ALA A 235 2.15 -18.96 10.84
N TRP A 236 1.46 -19.52 9.84
CA TRP A 236 0.12 -19.12 9.42
C TRP A 236 -0.91 -20.25 9.51
N SER A 237 -0.53 -21.44 9.98
CA SER A 237 -1.41 -22.62 10.04
C SER A 237 -2.61 -22.49 11.00
N TRP A 238 -2.69 -21.41 11.76
CA TRP A 238 -3.77 -21.10 12.69
C TRP A 238 -4.88 -20.27 12.05
N ILE A 239 -4.65 -19.68 10.87
CA ILE A 239 -5.65 -18.91 10.14
C ILE A 239 -6.69 -19.86 9.55
N GLU A 240 -7.97 -19.52 9.72
CA GLU A 240 -9.08 -20.30 9.18
C GLU A 240 -9.80 -19.61 8.02
N GLN A 241 -9.81 -18.27 7.98
CA GLN A 241 -10.57 -17.47 7.02
C GLN A 241 -9.67 -16.65 6.11
N PRO A 242 -9.97 -16.57 4.80
CA PRO A 242 -9.21 -15.74 3.88
C PRO A 242 -9.55 -14.26 4.05
N PHE A 243 -8.57 -13.39 3.82
CA PHE A 243 -8.79 -11.96 3.71
C PHE A 243 -9.61 -11.63 2.46
N LEU A 244 -9.21 -12.15 1.29
CA LEU A 244 -9.94 -11.94 0.02
C LEU A 244 -11.22 -12.77 -0.09
N ARG A 245 -12.36 -12.22 0.32
CA ARG A 245 -13.65 -12.92 0.35
C ARG A 245 -14.43 -12.80 -0.95
N ASP A 246 -15.00 -13.89 -1.44
CA ASP A 246 -15.74 -13.87 -2.71
C ASP A 246 -16.88 -12.84 -2.71
N GLY A 247 -16.95 -12.06 -3.79
CA GLY A 247 -17.95 -11.00 -3.98
C GLY A 247 -17.73 -9.72 -3.17
N ALA A 248 -16.70 -9.66 -2.30
CA ALA A 248 -16.41 -8.45 -1.54
C ALA A 248 -15.89 -7.32 -2.43
N VAL A 249 -16.25 -6.08 -2.06
CA VAL A 249 -15.56 -4.88 -2.53
C VAL A 249 -14.15 -4.88 -1.95
N LEU A 250 -13.13 -4.85 -2.80
CA LEU A 250 -11.74 -4.71 -2.39
C LEU A 250 -11.33 -3.24 -2.47
N ALA A 251 -11.10 -2.63 -1.31
CA ALA A 251 -10.62 -1.27 -1.18
C ALA A 251 -9.15 -1.25 -0.77
N ILE A 252 -8.28 -0.67 -1.59
CA ILE A 252 -6.84 -0.62 -1.35
C ILE A 252 -6.45 0.81 -1.00
N ALA A 253 -5.80 1.02 0.14
CA ALA A 253 -5.25 2.29 0.55
C ALA A 253 -3.72 2.19 0.62
N ILE A 254 -3.02 2.94 -0.22
CA ILE A 254 -1.56 3.07 -0.19
C ILE A 254 -1.21 4.44 0.38
N ILE A 255 -0.37 4.48 1.40
CA ILE A 255 0.07 5.69 2.08
C ILE A 255 1.60 5.71 2.07
N THR A 256 2.18 6.64 1.34
CA THR A 256 3.65 6.77 1.16
C THR A 256 4.03 8.19 0.76
N ASP A 257 5.14 8.67 1.33
CA ASP A 257 5.79 9.92 0.95
C ASP A 257 6.95 9.70 -0.05
N GLU A 258 7.23 8.44 -0.39
CA GLU A 258 8.28 8.01 -1.31
C GLU A 258 7.75 7.60 -2.69
N THR A 259 8.68 7.21 -3.58
CA THR A 259 8.36 6.63 -4.88
C THR A 259 8.43 5.11 -4.83
N ASP A 260 7.59 4.43 -5.62
CA ASP A 260 7.58 2.97 -5.68
C ASP A 260 8.93 2.41 -6.18
N CYS A 261 9.66 1.80 -5.26
CA CYS A 261 10.90 1.10 -5.50
C CYS A 261 10.74 -0.42 -5.54
N SER A 262 9.69 -0.91 -6.22
CA SER A 262 9.47 -2.34 -6.43
C SER A 262 10.54 -2.94 -7.38
N VAL A 263 11.76 -3.11 -6.90
CA VAL A 263 12.94 -3.54 -7.68
C VAL A 263 12.77 -4.99 -8.16
N ARG A 264 13.06 -5.23 -9.44
CA ARG A 264 13.10 -6.56 -10.04
C ARG A 264 14.54 -7.06 -10.21
N ASP A 265 15.41 -6.20 -10.69
CA ASP A 265 16.85 -6.48 -10.81
C ASP A 265 17.65 -5.62 -9.83
N PHE A 266 18.15 -6.24 -8.77
CA PHE A 266 18.94 -5.55 -7.75
C PHE A 266 20.34 -5.11 -8.21
N SER A 267 20.75 -5.43 -9.45
CA SER A 267 22.01 -4.91 -10.01
C SER A 267 22.03 -3.37 -10.07
N ILE A 268 20.85 -2.74 -10.27
CA ILE A 268 20.70 -1.27 -10.35
C ILE A 268 21.10 -0.55 -9.06
N MET A 269 21.05 -1.24 -7.91
CA MET A 269 21.40 -0.67 -6.60
C MET A 269 22.88 -0.29 -6.50
N THR A 270 23.70 -0.71 -7.46
CA THR A 270 25.12 -0.37 -7.54
C THR A 270 25.52 0.19 -8.90
N ASP A 271 24.56 0.38 -9.80
CA ASP A 271 24.83 0.77 -11.17
C ASP A 271 24.84 2.31 -11.31
N PRO A 272 25.99 2.91 -11.67
CA PRO A 272 26.13 4.37 -11.75
C PRO A 272 25.16 5.07 -12.71
N ASP A 273 24.51 4.37 -13.63
CA ASP A 273 23.52 4.97 -14.52
C ASP A 273 22.21 5.31 -13.79
N PHE A 274 21.91 4.64 -12.67
CA PHE A 274 20.75 4.94 -11.82
C PHE A 274 21.09 5.77 -10.56
N LEU A 275 22.33 5.70 -10.09
CA LEU A 275 22.75 6.35 -8.85
C LEU A 275 22.90 7.87 -8.99
N GLU A 276 22.44 8.62 -7.98
CA GLU A 276 22.68 10.05 -7.88
C GLU A 276 24.06 10.39 -7.29
N VAL A 277 24.56 11.57 -7.62
CA VAL A 277 25.81 12.09 -7.05
C VAL A 277 25.56 12.63 -5.66
N ASN A 278 26.19 12.03 -4.65
CA ASN A 278 26.15 12.57 -3.30
C ASN A 278 26.97 13.88 -3.24
N PRO A 279 26.37 15.04 -2.92
CA PRO A 279 27.05 16.34 -3.03
C PRO A 279 28.15 16.55 -1.99
N VAL A 280 28.14 15.76 -0.90
CA VAL A 280 29.16 15.82 0.16
C VAL A 280 30.43 15.07 -0.24
N THR A 281 30.26 13.92 -0.91
CA THR A 281 31.38 13.03 -1.25
C THR A 281 31.81 13.12 -2.72
N ASP A 282 31.00 13.72 -3.59
CA ASP A 282 31.17 13.76 -5.05
C ASP A 282 31.26 12.36 -5.68
N ILE A 283 30.57 11.39 -5.07
CA ILE A 283 30.55 9.99 -5.49
C ILE A 283 29.10 9.57 -5.75
N ARG A 284 28.87 8.90 -6.88
CA ARG A 284 27.60 8.24 -7.16
C ARG A 284 27.33 7.16 -6.11
N SER A 285 26.23 7.31 -5.38
CA SER A 285 25.88 6.45 -4.25
C SER A 285 24.40 6.09 -4.30
N PRO A 286 24.01 4.94 -3.73
CA PRO A 286 22.61 4.52 -3.70
C PRO A 286 21.79 5.35 -2.71
N SER A 287 20.60 5.72 -3.17
CA SER A 287 19.56 6.48 -2.49
C SER A 287 18.21 6.23 -3.19
N SER A 288 17.10 6.60 -2.56
CA SER A 288 15.75 6.41 -3.10
C SER A 288 15.55 7.03 -4.49
N ALA A 289 16.33 8.07 -4.83
CA ALA A 289 16.42 8.67 -6.15
C ALA A 289 16.59 7.66 -7.31
N LEU A 290 17.27 6.54 -7.07
CA LEU A 290 17.48 5.52 -8.10
C LEU A 290 16.15 4.96 -8.61
N CYS A 291 15.15 4.85 -7.75
CA CYS A 291 13.86 4.27 -8.09
C CYS A 291 13.06 5.23 -8.97
N TRP A 292 13.21 6.54 -8.75
CA TRP A 292 12.73 7.58 -9.66
C TRP A 292 13.39 7.44 -11.04
N HIS A 293 14.71 7.36 -11.09
CA HIS A 293 15.47 7.21 -12.34
C HIS A 293 15.17 5.92 -13.11
N ALA A 294 14.83 4.85 -12.39
CA ALA A 294 14.53 3.56 -12.97
C ALA A 294 13.07 3.40 -13.41
N GLY A 295 12.20 4.35 -13.05
CA GLY A 295 10.75 4.18 -13.11
C GLY A 295 9.96 5.35 -13.70
N ALA A 296 10.61 6.47 -14.02
CA ALA A 296 9.96 7.68 -14.50
C ALA A 296 10.68 8.28 -15.72
N ARG A 297 9.89 8.78 -16.67
CA ARG A 297 10.36 9.66 -17.76
C ARG A 297 9.69 11.03 -17.62
N CYS A 298 10.47 12.08 -17.76
CA CYS A 298 9.98 13.46 -17.74
C CYS A 298 10.22 14.14 -19.08
N ASP A 299 9.17 14.74 -19.64
CA ASP A 299 9.18 15.35 -20.96
C ASP A 299 9.10 16.89 -20.86
N ASP A 300 9.65 17.57 -21.87
CA ASP A 300 9.52 19.02 -22.09
C ASP A 300 9.85 19.91 -20.87
N LEU A 301 11.10 19.87 -20.39
CA LEU A 301 11.59 20.78 -19.36
C LEU A 301 11.55 22.24 -19.84
N ASP A 302 10.82 23.10 -19.12
CA ASP A 302 10.87 24.54 -19.32
C ASP A 302 12.16 25.11 -18.68
N PRO A 303 13.14 25.60 -19.45
CA PRO A 303 14.39 26.12 -18.89
C PRO A 303 14.22 27.44 -18.13
N ALA A 304 13.09 28.13 -18.26
CA ALA A 304 12.83 29.38 -17.54
C ALA A 304 12.33 29.12 -16.12
N THR A 305 11.53 28.07 -15.93
CA THR A 305 10.92 27.73 -14.64
C THR A 305 11.59 26.51 -13.97
N GLY A 306 12.26 25.66 -14.74
CA GLY A 306 12.80 24.38 -14.27
C GLY A 306 11.72 23.34 -13.99
N VAL A 307 10.53 23.50 -14.58
CA VAL A 307 9.38 22.60 -14.43
C VAL A 307 9.20 21.77 -15.70
N TYR A 308 9.00 20.46 -15.55
CA TYR A 308 8.67 19.55 -16.65
C TYR A 308 7.19 19.67 -17.00
N ALA A 309 6.85 19.57 -18.29
CA ALA A 309 5.44 19.60 -18.71
C ALA A 309 4.66 18.39 -18.17
N GLN A 310 5.33 17.24 -18.06
CA GLN A 310 4.79 16.01 -17.49
C GLN A 310 5.92 15.06 -17.10
N CYS A 311 5.68 14.24 -16.09
CA CYS A 311 6.40 13.01 -15.88
C CYS A 311 5.42 11.84 -15.85
N VAL A 312 5.81 10.71 -16.41
CA VAL A 312 5.01 9.50 -16.50
C VAL A 312 5.83 8.30 -16.07
N GLN A 313 5.16 7.24 -15.63
CA GLN A 313 5.85 5.97 -15.41
C GLN A 313 6.48 5.47 -16.72
N SER A 314 7.70 4.96 -16.63
CA SER A 314 8.45 4.40 -17.75
C SER A 314 9.21 3.16 -17.27
N ASN A 315 9.26 2.11 -18.09
CA ASN A 315 10.12 0.97 -17.84
C ASN A 315 11.52 1.30 -18.36
N HIS A 316 12.54 1.12 -17.52
CA HIS A 316 13.95 1.28 -17.90
C HIS A 316 14.64 -0.09 -17.88
N ASP A 317 15.54 -0.40 -18.82
CA ASP A 317 16.35 -1.63 -18.77
C ASP A 317 17.67 -1.42 -18.02
N ASP A 318 18.54 -2.44 -17.98
CA ASP A 318 19.84 -2.41 -17.32
C ASP A 318 20.87 -1.47 -17.97
N ASP A 319 20.56 -0.89 -19.14
CA ASP A 319 21.39 0.13 -19.79
C ASP A 319 20.82 1.55 -19.65
N GLY A 320 19.71 1.68 -18.91
CA GLY A 320 19.01 2.95 -18.68
C GLY A 320 18.13 3.38 -19.85
N SER A 321 17.94 2.55 -20.88
CA SER A 321 17.01 2.87 -21.96
C SER A 321 15.58 2.90 -21.44
N GLU A 322 14.88 4.00 -21.74
CA GLU A 322 13.49 4.24 -21.36
C GLU A 322 12.50 3.50 -22.28
N ASP A 323 11.23 3.40 -21.87
CA ASP A 323 10.12 2.80 -22.61
C ASP A 323 10.36 1.35 -23.10
N VAL A 324 11.14 0.58 -22.34
CA VAL A 324 11.40 -0.81 -22.70
C VAL A 324 10.22 -1.72 -22.39
N ALA A 325 10.18 -2.88 -23.03
CA ALA A 325 9.17 -3.89 -22.74
C ALA A 325 9.28 -4.41 -21.30
N ASP A 326 8.17 -4.89 -20.76
CA ASP A 326 8.05 -5.41 -19.39
C ASP A 326 9.10 -6.46 -19.03
N ASP A 327 9.50 -7.32 -19.97
CA ASP A 327 10.50 -8.37 -19.74
C ASP A 327 11.93 -7.84 -19.61
N ARG A 328 12.18 -6.57 -19.96
CA ARG A 328 13.47 -5.89 -19.81
C ARG A 328 13.56 -4.92 -18.63
N ALA A 329 12.43 -4.50 -18.06
CA ALA A 329 12.38 -3.50 -16.98
C ALA A 329 13.22 -3.85 -15.74
N VAL A 330 13.94 -2.92 -15.13
CA VAL A 330 14.72 -3.17 -13.90
C VAL A 330 13.89 -3.06 -12.62
N LEU A 331 12.81 -2.27 -12.66
CA LEU A 331 11.73 -2.34 -11.68
C LEU A 331 10.66 -3.34 -12.15
N GLN A 332 9.84 -3.84 -11.23
CA GLN A 332 8.65 -4.59 -11.60
C GLN A 332 7.75 -3.68 -12.46
N PRO A 333 7.33 -4.12 -13.66
CA PRO A 333 6.52 -3.28 -14.54
C PRO A 333 5.16 -2.94 -13.94
N VAL A 334 4.70 -1.70 -14.09
CA VAL A 334 3.39 -1.29 -13.55
C VAL A 334 2.23 -2.11 -14.11
N SER A 335 2.39 -2.63 -15.34
CA SER A 335 1.43 -3.50 -16.01
C SER A 335 1.14 -4.78 -15.23
N ARG A 336 2.09 -5.25 -14.40
CA ARG A 336 1.93 -6.43 -13.54
C ARG A 336 0.84 -6.16 -12.50
N TYR A 337 0.91 -5.00 -11.86
CA TYR A 337 -0.03 -4.59 -10.81
C TYR A 337 -1.41 -4.28 -11.38
N ALA A 338 -1.47 -3.50 -12.47
CA ALA A 338 -2.73 -3.23 -13.15
C ALA A 338 -3.44 -4.53 -13.58
N ARG A 339 -2.71 -5.48 -14.18
CA ARG A 339 -3.26 -6.79 -14.55
C ARG A 339 -3.76 -7.60 -13.35
N LEU A 340 -3.06 -7.56 -12.22
CA LEU A 340 -3.53 -8.20 -10.98
C LEU A 340 -4.89 -7.62 -10.56
N LEU A 341 -4.99 -6.29 -10.43
CA LEU A 341 -6.21 -5.64 -9.99
C LEU A 341 -7.38 -5.86 -10.97
N HIS A 342 -7.14 -5.77 -12.28
CA HIS A 342 -8.14 -6.10 -13.28
C HIS A 342 -8.55 -7.58 -13.24
N SER A 343 -7.61 -8.51 -12.98
CA SER A 343 -7.95 -9.93 -12.87
C SER A 343 -8.83 -10.24 -11.66
N LEU A 344 -8.68 -9.51 -10.55
CA LEU A 344 -9.57 -9.61 -9.39
C LEU A 344 -10.96 -9.05 -9.74
N ARG A 345 -11.03 -7.99 -10.56
CA ARG A 345 -12.30 -7.47 -11.09
C ARG A 345 -13.01 -8.44 -12.02
N ASP A 346 -12.27 -9.08 -12.92
CA ASP A 346 -12.80 -10.12 -13.82
C ASP A 346 -13.35 -11.34 -13.06
N GLN A 347 -12.91 -11.54 -11.81
CA GLN A 347 -13.44 -12.55 -10.89
C GLN A 347 -14.70 -12.11 -10.14
N GLY A 348 -15.24 -10.92 -10.43
CA GLY A 348 -16.50 -10.42 -9.89
C GLY A 348 -16.37 -9.56 -8.63
N ARG A 349 -15.17 -9.08 -8.31
CA ARG A 349 -14.92 -8.13 -7.20
C ARG A 349 -14.94 -6.70 -7.74
N GLU A 350 -15.53 -5.76 -7.01
CA GLU A 350 -15.22 -4.36 -7.30
C GLU A 350 -13.88 -4.01 -6.65
N VAL A 351 -12.98 -3.38 -7.40
CA VAL A 351 -11.64 -3.00 -6.89
C VAL A 351 -11.48 -1.50 -7.02
N ILE A 352 -11.23 -0.85 -5.89
CA ILE A 352 -11.03 0.59 -5.77
C ILE A 352 -9.73 0.87 -5.03
N MET A 353 -9.18 2.05 -5.24
CA MET A 353 -7.88 2.44 -4.70
C MET A 353 -7.90 3.90 -4.21
N LEU A 354 -7.39 4.09 -3.01
CA LEU A 354 -6.97 5.38 -2.45
C LEU A 354 -5.44 5.42 -2.43
N GLY A 355 -4.86 6.47 -2.98
CA GLY A 355 -3.48 6.87 -2.70
C GLY A 355 -3.47 8.10 -1.81
N ILE A 356 -2.79 8.04 -0.67
CA ILE A 356 -2.38 9.24 0.08
C ILE A 356 -0.90 9.42 -0.25
N LEU A 357 -0.60 10.29 -1.22
CA LEU A 357 0.68 10.36 -1.93
C LEU A 357 1.27 11.76 -1.89
N GLY A 358 2.52 11.92 -2.33
CA GLY A 358 3.20 13.21 -2.47
C GLY A 358 2.65 14.11 -3.57
N VAL A 359 1.42 14.60 -3.39
CA VAL A 359 0.76 15.60 -4.23
C VAL A 359 0.43 16.83 -3.38
N PRO A 360 0.36 18.05 -3.96
CA PRO A 360 -0.05 19.24 -3.22
C PRO A 360 -1.40 19.06 -2.54
N GLU A 361 -1.67 19.83 -1.48
CA GLU A 361 -2.96 19.80 -0.80
C GLU A 361 -4.14 19.93 -1.77
N VAL A 362 -5.19 19.14 -1.51
CA VAL A 362 -6.44 19.23 -2.26
C VAL A 362 -7.23 20.41 -1.71
N THR A 363 -7.65 21.30 -2.60
CA THR A 363 -8.32 22.56 -2.21
C THR A 363 -9.82 22.53 -2.46
N GLU A 364 -10.29 21.58 -3.26
CA GLU A 364 -11.71 21.38 -3.53
C GLU A 364 -11.98 19.92 -3.93
N HIS A 365 -13.08 19.37 -3.41
CA HIS A 365 -13.58 18.02 -3.73
C HIS A 365 -14.95 18.11 -4.40
N ALA A 366 -15.29 17.10 -5.20
CA ALA A 366 -16.62 16.94 -5.75
C ALA A 366 -17.67 16.87 -4.63
N ALA A 367 -18.85 17.47 -4.82
CA ALA A 367 -19.88 17.53 -3.77
C ALA A 367 -20.63 16.20 -3.55
N LEU A 368 -20.45 15.21 -4.43
CA LEU A 368 -21.11 13.91 -4.37
C LEU A 368 -20.06 12.80 -4.35
N PRO A 369 -20.37 11.62 -3.76
CA PRO A 369 -19.50 10.46 -3.83
C PRO A 369 -19.08 10.14 -5.27
N PRO A 370 -17.80 9.81 -5.51
CA PRO A 370 -16.81 9.45 -4.49
C PRO A 370 -16.06 10.61 -3.84
N TYR A 371 -16.51 11.86 -3.98
CA TYR A 371 -15.83 13.05 -3.43
C TYR A 371 -14.40 13.22 -3.95
N GLU A 372 -14.17 12.88 -5.22
CA GLU A 372 -12.83 13.00 -5.81
C GLU A 372 -12.31 14.46 -5.78
N PRO A 373 -10.99 14.66 -5.65
CA PRO A 373 -10.36 15.96 -5.82
C PRO A 373 -10.69 16.61 -7.18
N VAL A 374 -11.12 17.87 -7.15
CA VAL A 374 -11.41 18.67 -8.37
C VAL A 374 -10.50 19.91 -8.51
N ALA A 375 -9.77 20.29 -7.47
CA ALA A 375 -8.74 21.33 -7.50
C ALA A 375 -7.64 21.07 -6.45
N GLY A 376 -6.42 21.57 -6.69
CA GLY A 376 -5.25 21.17 -5.89
C GLY A 376 -4.79 19.76 -6.27
N GLY A 377 -4.19 19.02 -5.33
CA GLY A 377 -3.87 17.61 -5.53
C GLY A 377 -3.01 17.37 -6.77
N VAL A 378 -3.31 16.26 -7.45
CA VAL A 378 -2.70 15.88 -8.74
C VAL A 378 -2.77 16.99 -9.80
N ALA A 379 -3.85 17.79 -9.82
CA ALA A 379 -4.02 18.85 -10.81
C ALA A 379 -3.10 20.06 -10.59
N ALA A 380 -2.59 20.24 -9.37
CA ALA A 380 -1.64 21.29 -9.00
C ALA A 380 -0.20 20.79 -8.91
N LEU A 381 0.03 19.49 -9.11
CA LEU A 381 1.35 18.87 -8.99
C LEU A 381 2.31 19.38 -10.06
N GLU A 382 3.48 19.88 -9.62
CA GLU A 382 4.59 20.24 -10.49
C GLU A 382 5.70 19.20 -10.39
N TYR A 383 6.21 18.77 -11.55
CA TYR A 383 7.42 17.95 -11.61
C TYR A 383 8.64 18.84 -11.84
N ARG A 384 9.55 18.89 -10.88
CA ARG A 384 10.76 19.74 -10.91
C ARG A 384 11.82 19.24 -9.93
N GLY A 385 13.06 19.67 -10.12
CA GLY A 385 14.11 19.47 -9.13
C GLY A 385 13.91 20.32 -7.88
N TRP A 386 14.60 19.93 -6.82
CA TRP A 386 14.67 20.63 -5.54
C TRP A 386 15.33 22.01 -5.69
N ARG A 387 14.91 22.99 -4.88
CA ARG A 387 15.38 24.38 -4.95
C ARG A 387 15.86 24.89 -3.60
N ASP A 388 17.00 25.59 -3.64
CA ASP A 388 17.48 26.42 -2.53
C ASP A 388 16.75 27.77 -2.50
N PRO A 389 16.74 28.48 -1.36
CA PRO A 389 17.31 28.11 -0.06
C PRO A 389 16.26 27.42 0.82
N GLU A 390 16.25 27.73 2.12
CA GLU A 390 15.20 27.40 3.08
C GLU A 390 13.76 27.69 2.57
N TYR A 391 12.83 26.80 2.89
CA TYR A 391 11.39 27.00 2.73
C TYR A 391 10.91 28.25 3.51
N PRO A 392 9.94 29.05 2.98
CA PRO A 392 9.15 28.83 1.77
C PRO A 392 9.75 29.43 0.49
N VAL A 393 10.99 29.94 0.53
CA VAL A 393 11.61 30.51 -0.67
C VAL A 393 12.15 29.42 -1.59
N GLY A 394 12.76 28.38 -1.01
CA GLY A 394 13.05 27.11 -1.67
C GLY A 394 12.26 25.97 -1.03
N ASP A 395 12.84 24.78 -1.03
CA ASP A 395 12.16 23.54 -0.64
C ASP A 395 12.76 22.87 0.60
N VAL A 396 13.96 23.26 1.02
CA VAL A 396 14.65 22.63 2.15
C VAL A 396 13.99 23.07 3.45
N LEU A 397 13.61 22.11 4.31
CA LEU A 397 12.94 22.44 5.56
C LEU A 397 13.89 23.23 6.50
N PRO A 398 13.37 24.15 7.34
CA PRO A 398 14.19 24.98 8.22
C PRO A 398 15.23 24.25 9.06
N ASP A 399 14.83 23.12 9.69
CA ASP A 399 15.72 22.34 10.53
C ASP A 399 16.82 21.66 9.70
N GLU A 400 16.48 21.15 8.51
CA GLU A 400 17.44 20.53 7.58
C GLU A 400 18.42 21.57 7.02
N TRP A 401 17.92 22.75 6.65
CA TRP A 401 18.73 23.86 6.18
C TRP A 401 19.71 24.34 7.27
N ALA A 402 19.26 24.39 8.52
CA ALA A 402 20.11 24.70 9.66
C ALA A 402 21.21 23.63 9.89
N ASP A 403 20.92 22.37 9.55
CA ASP A 403 21.87 21.26 9.57
C ASP A 403 22.76 21.19 8.31
N GLY A 404 22.58 22.12 7.37
CA GLY A 404 23.40 22.26 6.17
C GLY A 404 22.98 21.36 5.01
N VAL A 405 21.77 20.82 5.04
CA VAL A 405 21.13 20.20 3.89
C VAL A 405 20.83 21.28 2.84
N ASP A 406 21.08 20.97 1.58
CA ASP A 406 20.76 21.82 0.43
C ASP A 406 19.91 21.05 -0.59
N ALA A 407 19.44 21.76 -1.61
CA ALA A 407 18.65 21.15 -2.68
C ALA A 407 19.39 20.02 -3.42
N ALA A 408 20.72 20.11 -3.55
CA ALA A 408 21.50 19.05 -4.18
C ALA A 408 21.51 17.77 -3.34
N TYR A 409 21.48 17.90 -2.01
CA TYR A 409 21.39 16.76 -1.11
C TYR A 409 20.00 16.12 -1.17
N LYS A 410 18.93 16.92 -1.22
CA LYS A 410 17.56 16.41 -1.43
C LYS A 410 17.38 15.71 -2.79
N GLN A 411 17.95 16.29 -3.85
CA GLN A 411 18.01 15.67 -5.17
C GLN A 411 18.75 14.33 -5.12
N PHE A 412 19.86 14.26 -4.38
CA PHE A 412 20.58 13.01 -4.16
C PHE A 412 19.70 11.98 -3.43
N GLU A 413 18.96 12.36 -2.39
CA GLU A 413 18.14 11.42 -1.63
C GLU A 413 16.95 10.89 -2.43
N PHE A 414 16.22 11.76 -3.11
CA PHE A 414 14.89 11.45 -3.61
C PHE A 414 14.72 11.55 -5.13
N GLY A 415 15.70 12.09 -5.84
CA GLY A 415 15.60 12.34 -7.28
C GLY A 415 14.80 13.62 -7.49
N ILE A 416 13.51 13.53 -7.80
CA ILE A 416 12.70 14.74 -8.05
C ILE A 416 12.13 15.33 -6.76
N GLY A 417 11.68 16.58 -6.79
CA GLY A 417 10.75 17.07 -5.76
C GLY A 417 10.91 18.52 -5.31
N PRO A 418 10.21 18.87 -4.22
CA PRO A 418 9.17 18.06 -3.56
C PRO A 418 7.91 17.98 -4.44
N GLY A 419 7.12 16.91 -4.30
CA GLY A 419 5.76 16.84 -4.82
C GLY A 419 4.79 17.66 -3.96
N CYS A 420 5.03 17.68 -2.65
CA CYS A 420 4.37 18.60 -1.71
C CYS A 420 5.25 18.88 -0.49
N THR A 421 4.98 20.01 0.14
CA THR A 421 5.46 20.35 1.48
C THR A 421 4.25 20.87 2.26
N GLY A 422 3.86 20.14 3.30
CA GLY A 422 2.76 20.49 4.19
C GLY A 422 3.22 21.43 5.29
N TYR A 423 2.48 22.52 5.48
CA TYR A 423 2.81 23.53 6.48
C TYR A 423 1.55 24.21 7.01
N ASP A 424 1.26 24.00 8.30
CA ASP A 424 0.16 24.70 8.96
C ASP A 424 0.60 26.10 9.40
N ASP A 425 0.15 27.11 8.67
CA ASP A 425 0.38 28.53 8.97
C ASP A 425 -0.10 28.95 10.38
N ALA A 426 -1.09 28.27 10.94
CA ALA A 426 -1.67 28.61 12.23
C ALA A 426 -0.82 28.12 13.41
N THR A 427 -0.22 26.93 13.30
CA THR A 427 0.65 26.35 14.34
C THR A 427 2.14 26.57 14.06
N GLY A 428 2.51 26.84 12.80
CA GLY A 428 3.88 26.94 12.32
C GLY A 428 4.60 25.59 12.28
N VAL A 429 3.85 24.50 12.10
CA VAL A 429 4.34 23.11 12.12
C VAL A 429 4.28 22.56 10.70
N PHE A 430 5.35 21.88 10.29
CA PHE A 430 5.35 21.09 9.06
C PHE A 430 4.58 19.80 9.30
N THR A 431 3.84 19.36 8.29
CA THR A 431 2.91 18.22 8.40
C THR A 431 3.31 17.06 7.49
N GLY A 432 4.35 17.27 6.67
CA GLY A 432 4.96 16.28 5.81
C GLY A 432 5.71 16.92 4.64
N GLN A 433 6.63 16.18 4.03
CA GLN A 433 7.24 16.53 2.75
C GLN A 433 7.44 15.25 1.96
N ALA A 434 6.91 15.21 0.73
CA ALA A 434 6.83 13.97 -0.04
C ALA A 434 7.20 14.17 -1.51
N ILE A 435 7.56 13.09 -2.17
CA ILE A 435 7.86 13.09 -3.61
C ILE A 435 6.70 12.62 -4.47
N ALA A 436 6.71 13.13 -5.70
CA ALA A 436 5.65 12.96 -6.67
C ALA A 436 5.69 11.57 -7.32
N ASP A 437 5.04 10.56 -6.76
CA ASP A 437 5.07 9.22 -7.35
C ASP A 437 4.21 9.09 -8.64
N VAL A 438 4.85 8.66 -9.74
CA VAL A 438 4.18 8.45 -11.04
C VAL A 438 3.70 7.01 -11.26
N ARG A 439 4.21 6.05 -10.50
CA ARG A 439 4.02 4.61 -10.71
C ARG A 439 2.73 4.13 -10.06
N ILE A 440 2.55 4.41 -8.77
CA ILE A 440 1.34 4.19 -7.96
C ILE A 440 0.17 4.95 -8.59
N ARG A 441 0.39 6.22 -8.97
CA ARG A 441 -0.61 7.01 -9.70
C ARG A 441 -1.09 6.28 -10.95
N SER A 442 -0.16 5.78 -11.77
CA SER A 442 -0.51 5.06 -13.00
C SER A 442 -1.30 3.77 -12.75
N VAL A 443 -0.97 3.03 -11.68
CA VAL A 443 -1.73 1.82 -11.30
C VAL A 443 -3.13 2.19 -10.81
N CYS A 444 -3.25 3.20 -9.95
CA CYS A 444 -4.52 3.68 -9.43
C CYS A 444 -5.44 4.14 -10.58
N GLU A 445 -4.99 5.08 -11.40
CA GLU A 445 -5.78 5.66 -12.51
C GLU A 445 -6.18 4.60 -13.55
N SER A 446 -5.45 3.49 -13.68
CA SER A 446 -5.82 2.38 -14.57
C SER A 446 -7.16 1.71 -14.22
N LEU A 447 -7.64 1.85 -12.98
CA LEU A 447 -8.93 1.33 -12.54
C LEU A 447 -10.12 2.16 -13.05
N ASN A 448 -9.89 3.45 -13.34
CA ASN A 448 -10.93 4.34 -13.81
C ASN A 448 -11.46 3.90 -15.17
N THR A 449 -12.76 4.08 -15.40
CA THR A 449 -13.39 3.95 -16.72
C THR A 449 -13.66 5.35 -17.22
N ALA A 450 -13.10 5.70 -18.38
CA ALA A 450 -13.42 6.93 -19.07
C ALA A 450 -14.70 6.76 -19.91
N ASP A 451 -15.42 7.86 -20.13
CA ASP A 451 -16.56 7.92 -21.03
C ASP A 451 -16.19 7.50 -22.46
N ASP A 452 -16.99 6.65 -23.11
CA ASP A 452 -16.71 6.24 -24.49
C ASP A 452 -17.22 7.32 -25.46
N PRO A 453 -16.34 8.01 -26.19
CA PRO A 453 -16.75 9.09 -27.09
C PRO A 453 -17.64 8.61 -28.25
N SER A 454 -17.75 7.30 -28.47
CA SER A 454 -18.64 6.69 -29.45
C SER A 454 -20.09 6.51 -28.94
N THR A 455 -20.32 6.62 -27.63
CA THR A 455 -21.63 6.49 -26.97
C THR A 455 -22.00 7.74 -26.14
N PRO A 456 -21.93 8.97 -26.69
CA PRO A 456 -22.07 10.23 -25.92
C PRO A 456 -23.47 10.48 -25.30
N ALA A 457 -24.39 9.54 -25.44
CA ALA A 457 -25.71 9.55 -24.81
C ALA A 457 -25.75 8.77 -23.49
N ILE A 458 -24.69 8.03 -23.16
CA ILE A 458 -24.54 7.22 -21.96
C ILE A 458 -23.23 7.67 -21.33
N ASP A 459 -23.25 7.99 -20.03
CA ASP A 459 -22.02 8.32 -19.29
C ASP A 459 -21.48 7.01 -18.68
N GLU A 460 -20.41 6.49 -19.29
CA GLU A 460 -19.74 5.30 -18.79
C GLU A 460 -18.64 5.59 -17.76
N THR A 461 -18.46 6.87 -17.37
CA THR A 461 -17.42 7.27 -16.44
C THR A 461 -17.60 6.55 -15.11
N ARG A 462 -16.53 5.91 -14.62
CA ARG A 462 -16.49 5.29 -13.31
C ARG A 462 -15.15 5.58 -12.66
N VAL A 463 -15.19 6.38 -11.61
CA VAL A 463 -14.04 6.69 -10.77
C VAL A 463 -13.86 5.54 -9.77
N ARG A 464 -12.66 4.98 -9.74
CA ARG A 464 -12.20 3.89 -8.84
C ARG A 464 -10.89 4.22 -8.16
N CYS A 465 -10.28 5.33 -8.53
CA CYS A 465 -9.03 5.84 -8.00
C CYS A 465 -9.28 7.21 -7.39
N CYS A 466 -8.82 7.40 -6.17
CA CYS A 466 -8.73 8.70 -5.53
C CYS A 466 -7.30 8.92 -5.05
N ILE A 467 -6.76 10.13 -5.25
CA ILE A 467 -5.40 10.49 -4.84
C ILE A 467 -5.46 11.78 -4.03
N GLU A 468 -5.09 11.68 -2.76
CA GLU A 468 -5.09 12.76 -1.79
C GLU A 468 -3.65 13.08 -1.36
N SER A 469 -3.48 14.26 -0.78
CA SER A 469 -2.17 14.74 -0.31
C SER A 469 -1.77 14.03 0.98
N ILE A 470 -0.58 13.45 0.99
CA ILE A 470 0.05 12.99 2.23
C ILE A 470 0.55 14.15 3.11
N CYS A 471 0.80 15.31 2.52
CA CYS A 471 1.24 16.50 3.23
C CYS A 471 0.11 17.21 4.01
N ASP A 472 -1.11 16.67 3.98
CA ASP A 472 -2.24 17.22 4.74
C ASP A 472 -2.10 16.93 6.25
N ASP A 473 -2.60 17.82 7.10
CA ASP A 473 -2.61 17.63 8.56
C ASP A 473 -3.85 16.84 9.04
N ASP A 474 -4.85 16.69 8.17
CA ASP A 474 -6.07 15.93 8.41
C ASP A 474 -6.45 15.05 7.21
N PHE A 475 -6.41 13.73 7.41
CA PHE A 475 -6.80 12.76 6.37
C PHE A 475 -8.31 12.49 6.32
N SER A 476 -9.15 13.31 6.96
CA SER A 476 -10.61 13.13 6.91
C SER A 476 -11.19 13.19 5.49
N ALA A 477 -10.61 14.02 4.61
CA ALA A 477 -10.96 14.06 3.19
C ALA A 477 -10.60 12.76 2.47
N ALA A 478 -9.41 12.20 2.74
CA ALA A 478 -8.99 10.91 2.19
C ALA A 478 -9.86 9.74 2.65
N ILE A 479 -10.23 9.73 3.93
CA ILE A 479 -11.20 8.77 4.45
C ILE A 479 -12.56 8.94 3.76
N GLY A 480 -13.02 10.19 3.59
CA GLY A 480 -14.25 10.49 2.85
C GLY A 480 -14.22 10.02 1.40
N CYS A 481 -13.09 10.16 0.71
CA CYS A 481 -12.94 9.71 -0.66
C CYS A 481 -12.98 8.17 -0.77
N LEU A 482 -12.26 7.47 0.12
CA LEU A 482 -12.26 6.00 0.18
C LEU A 482 -13.66 5.45 0.47
N THR A 483 -14.35 5.99 1.47
CA THR A 483 -15.70 5.52 1.83
C THR A 483 -16.73 5.95 0.79
N GLY A 484 -16.52 7.08 0.11
CA GLY A 484 -17.29 7.49 -1.06
C GLY A 484 -17.18 6.49 -2.21
N LEU A 485 -15.97 6.04 -2.54
CA LEU A 485 -15.72 4.97 -3.51
C LEU A 485 -16.44 3.67 -3.10
N ILE A 486 -16.29 3.25 -1.83
CA ILE A 486 -16.97 2.08 -1.28
C ILE A 486 -18.48 2.22 -1.39
N GLN A 487 -19.05 3.36 -1.00
CA GLN A 487 -20.48 3.63 -1.09
C GLN A 487 -20.99 3.49 -2.54
N THR A 488 -20.26 4.02 -3.53
CA THR A 488 -20.62 3.86 -4.94
C THR A 488 -20.52 2.42 -5.46
N ALA A 489 -19.67 1.59 -4.85
CA ALA A 489 -19.52 0.17 -5.17
C ALA A 489 -20.64 -0.68 -4.55
N VAL A 490 -21.01 -0.38 -3.30
CA VAL A 490 -22.06 -1.07 -2.53
C VAL A 490 -23.46 -0.68 -3.01
N THR A 491 -23.64 0.54 -3.51
CA THR A 491 -24.86 0.97 -4.19
C THR A 491 -24.54 1.36 -5.62
N PRO A 492 -24.69 0.45 -6.60
CA PRO A 492 -24.54 0.84 -8.00
C PRO A 492 -25.57 1.94 -8.28
N VAL A 493 -25.07 3.15 -8.57
CA VAL A 493 -25.92 4.25 -9.03
C VAL A 493 -26.60 3.76 -10.32
N GLY A 494 -27.92 3.60 -10.25
CA GLY A 494 -28.74 3.02 -11.32
C GLY A 494 -28.84 3.88 -12.57
#